data_AF-A0A936ZXI3-F1
#
_entry.id   AF-A0A936ZXI3-F1
#
_cell.length_a   1.000
_cell.length_b   1.000
_cell.length_c   1.000
_cell.angle_alpha   90.00
_cell.angle_beta   90.00
_cell.angle_gamma   90.00
#
_symmetry.space_group_name_H-M   'P 1'
#
loop_
_entity.id
_entity.type
_entity.pdbx_description
1 polymer ?
#
loop_
_entity_poly.entity_id
_entity_poly.type
_entity_poly.pdbx_seq_one_letter_code
_entity_poly.pdbx_strand_id
1 'polypeptide(L)'
;MQEPQNNIYLEGLLSGDKNIIDTIYQKSFPAVVAFVKKNNGTFQDAEEIFQDALFQLTVRFKVRRFEIKSTFEGYLFTVCRNLWRKELNNRKKMVRNDGVVELVSEEHKHSSFILEQERWELFEEKIAQLSENCMKLLKEYFNKVSYSIIVEKFNYSSENVAFQRVFKCKKRLAELIKKDSRYQELQ
;
A
#
# COMPACT_ATOMS: atom_id res chain seq x y z
N MET A 1 -1.04 13.51 -20.03
CA MET A 1 -0.07 14.25 -19.19
C MET A 1 -0.82 14.93 -18.05
N GLN A 2 -0.81 14.36 -16.85
CA GLN A 2 -1.45 14.90 -15.62
C GLN A 2 -0.41 15.18 -14.50
N GLU A 3 0.87 14.98 -14.79
CA GLU A 3 1.97 15.02 -13.81
C GLU A 3 2.11 16.33 -13.00
N PRO A 4 1.94 17.55 -13.56
CA PRO A 4 2.15 18.76 -12.76
C PRO A 4 1.06 18.98 -11.69
N GLN A 5 -0.16 18.49 -11.91
CA GLN A 5 -1.29 18.74 -11.01
C GLN A 5 -1.23 17.87 -9.74
N ASN A 6 -0.76 16.63 -9.85
CA ASN A 6 -0.68 15.70 -8.72
C ASN A 6 0.32 16.17 -7.66
N ASN A 7 1.43 16.75 -8.10
CA ASN A 7 2.46 17.24 -7.18
C ASN A 7 1.95 18.43 -6.37
N ILE A 8 1.14 19.31 -6.97
CA ILE A 8 0.49 20.43 -6.26
C ILE A 8 -0.38 19.93 -5.09
N TYR A 9 -1.14 18.84 -5.29
CA TYR A 9 -1.95 18.27 -4.20
C TYR A 9 -1.11 17.69 -3.08
N LEU A 10 -0.02 17.00 -3.40
CA LEU A 10 0.90 16.42 -2.40
C LEU A 10 1.67 17.50 -1.63
N GLU A 11 2.16 18.53 -2.33
CA GLU A 11 2.84 19.67 -1.69
C GLU A 11 1.87 20.48 -0.83
N GLY A 12 0.65 20.74 -1.31
CA GLY A 12 -0.36 21.46 -0.54
C GLY A 12 -0.80 20.71 0.72
N LEU A 13 -0.87 19.37 0.67
CA LEU A 13 -1.08 18.54 1.86
C LEU A 13 0.09 18.66 2.85
N LEU A 14 1.33 18.69 2.37
CA LEU A 14 2.52 18.80 3.20
C LEU A 14 2.65 20.18 3.86
N SER A 15 2.32 21.25 3.14
CA SER A 15 2.37 22.63 3.64
C SER A 15 1.14 23.02 4.47
N GLY A 16 0.10 22.19 4.50
CA GLY A 16 -1.17 22.51 5.17
C GLY A 16 -1.95 23.63 4.48
N ASP A 17 -1.84 23.74 3.15
CA ASP A 17 -2.58 24.76 2.39
C ASP A 17 -4.08 24.45 2.41
N LYS A 18 -4.84 25.29 3.12
CA LYS A 18 -6.29 25.13 3.29
C LYS A 18 -7.04 25.11 1.96
N ASN A 19 -6.66 25.93 0.97
CA ASN A 19 -7.37 26.00 -0.30
C ASN A 19 -7.20 24.69 -1.09
N ILE A 20 -6.00 24.11 -1.04
CA ILE A 20 -5.71 22.83 -1.69
C ILE A 20 -6.44 21.70 -0.96
N ILE A 21 -6.41 21.69 0.37
CA ILE A 21 -7.14 20.70 1.17
C ILE A 21 -8.64 20.77 0.88
N ASP A 22 -9.25 21.95 0.91
CA ASP A 22 -10.67 22.16 0.59
C ASP A 22 -11.00 21.66 -0.82
N THR A 23 -10.11 21.92 -1.79
CA THR A 23 -10.25 21.40 -3.16
C THR A 23 -10.23 19.87 -3.19
N ILE A 24 -9.33 19.22 -2.44
CA ILE A 24 -9.25 17.76 -2.34
C ILE A 24 -10.55 17.20 -1.75
N TYR A 25 -11.06 17.82 -0.69
CA TYR A 25 -12.34 17.44 -0.07
C TYR A 25 -13.49 17.54 -1.06
N GLN A 26 -13.67 18.71 -1.70
CA GLN A 26 -14.75 18.93 -2.65
C GLN A 26 -14.75 17.94 -3.82
N LYS A 27 -13.57 17.60 -4.34
CA LYS A 27 -13.44 16.71 -5.51
C LYS A 27 -13.53 15.23 -5.17
N SER A 28 -12.99 14.81 -4.01
CA SER A 28 -12.75 13.38 -3.74
C SER A 28 -13.65 12.80 -2.65
N PHE A 29 -14.03 13.59 -1.66
CA PHE A 29 -14.77 13.09 -0.49
C PHE A 29 -16.16 12.53 -0.82
N PRO A 30 -16.99 13.14 -1.71
CA PRO A 30 -18.31 12.60 -2.03
C PRO A 30 -18.29 11.17 -2.57
N ALA A 31 -17.30 10.84 -3.41
CA ALA A 31 -17.15 9.48 -3.95
C ALA A 31 -16.78 8.46 -2.86
N VAL A 32 -15.95 8.86 -1.90
CA VAL A 32 -15.56 8.02 -0.76
C VAL A 32 -16.76 7.77 0.17
N VAL A 33 -17.54 8.80 0.49
CA VAL A 33 -18.78 8.66 1.28
C VAL A 33 -19.73 7.67 0.63
N ALA A 34 -19.99 7.81 -0.68
CA ALA A 34 -20.87 6.90 -1.41
C ALA A 34 -20.34 5.45 -1.37
N PHE A 35 -19.04 5.27 -1.54
CA PHE A 35 -18.40 3.96 -1.46
C PHE A 35 -18.52 3.33 -0.07
N VAL A 36 -18.16 4.05 0.99
CA VAL A 36 -18.16 3.54 2.37
C VAL A 36 -19.59 3.19 2.80
N LYS A 37 -20.57 4.06 2.56
CA LYS A 37 -21.98 3.79 2.85
C LYS A 37 -22.51 2.55 2.12
N LYS A 38 -22.13 2.36 0.86
CA LYS A 38 -22.49 1.17 0.08
C LYS A 38 -21.86 -0.13 0.64
N ASN A 39 -20.79 -0.02 1.42
CA ASN A 39 -20.02 -1.15 1.93
C ASN A 39 -20.07 -1.23 3.47
N ASN A 40 -21.27 -1.09 4.06
CA ASN A 40 -21.53 -1.27 5.49
C ASN A 40 -20.86 -0.25 6.43
N GLY A 41 -20.60 0.96 5.94
CA GLY A 41 -20.06 2.05 6.76
C GLY A 41 -21.04 3.21 6.94
N THR A 42 -20.68 4.12 7.84
CA THR A 42 -21.40 5.36 8.14
C THR A 42 -20.75 6.57 7.44
N PHE A 43 -21.35 7.75 7.60
CA PHE A 43 -20.70 8.99 7.18
C PHE A 43 -19.43 9.27 8.02
N GLN A 44 -19.51 9.07 9.34
CA GLN A 44 -18.37 9.21 10.25
C GLN A 44 -17.21 8.29 9.84
N ASP A 45 -17.51 7.03 9.51
CA ASP A 45 -16.51 6.08 9.01
C ASP A 45 -15.84 6.61 7.73
N ALA A 46 -16.59 7.27 6.85
CA ALA A 46 -16.03 7.85 5.64
C ALA A 46 -15.13 9.05 5.93
N GLU A 47 -15.48 9.89 6.91
CA GLU A 47 -14.63 10.99 7.37
C GLU A 47 -13.31 10.47 7.95
N GLU A 48 -13.38 9.50 8.86
CA GLU A 48 -12.21 8.89 9.49
C GLU A 48 -11.28 8.27 8.43
N ILE A 49 -11.83 7.44 7.54
CA ILE A 49 -11.06 6.82 6.45
C ILE A 49 -10.42 7.85 5.51
N PHE A 50 -11.14 8.95 5.24
CA PHE A 50 -10.63 9.99 4.36
C PHE A 50 -9.49 10.77 5.01
N GLN A 51 -9.62 11.14 6.28
CA GLN A 51 -8.56 11.78 7.06
C GLN A 51 -7.33 10.88 7.17
N ASP A 52 -7.52 9.60 7.48
CA ASP A 52 -6.44 8.61 7.50
C ASP A 52 -5.71 8.54 6.16
N ALA A 53 -6.46 8.49 5.05
CA ALA A 53 -5.87 8.44 3.73
C ALA A 53 -5.02 9.69 3.42
N LEU A 54 -5.52 10.88 3.77
CA LEU A 54 -4.76 12.14 3.60
C LEU A 54 -3.51 12.16 4.47
N PHE A 55 -3.62 11.77 5.74
CA PHE A 55 -2.47 11.68 6.64
C PHE A 55 -1.42 10.72 6.11
N GLN A 56 -1.82 9.52 5.69
CA GLN A 56 -0.93 8.51 5.10
C GLN A 56 -0.19 9.02 3.87
N LEU A 57 -0.89 9.74 2.98
CA LEU A 57 -0.29 10.38 1.82
C LEU A 57 0.74 11.45 2.21
N THR A 58 0.39 12.33 3.14
CA THR A 58 1.25 13.41 3.62
C THR A 58 2.54 12.87 4.23
N VAL A 59 2.43 11.90 5.13
CA VAL A 59 3.61 11.34 5.80
C VAL A 59 4.49 10.59 4.81
N ARG A 60 3.90 9.75 3.96
CA ARG A 60 4.67 9.04 2.94
C ARG A 60 5.43 10.00 2.03
N PHE A 61 4.76 11.07 1.57
CA PHE A 61 5.38 12.05 0.70
C PHE A 61 6.48 12.86 1.41
N LYS A 62 6.30 13.15 2.71
CA LYS A 62 7.31 13.80 3.55
C LYS A 62 8.58 12.95 3.71
N VAL A 63 8.42 11.65 3.96
CA VAL A 63 9.54 10.71 4.14
C VAL A 63 10.27 10.50 2.81
N ARG A 64 9.51 10.25 1.74
CA ARG A 64 10.06 10.04 0.41
C ARG A 64 9.15 10.66 -0.64
N ARG A 65 9.69 11.64 -1.36
CA ARG A 65 9.01 12.22 -2.52
C ARG A 65 8.74 11.12 -3.54
N PHE A 66 7.47 10.96 -3.91
CA PHE A 66 7.03 9.99 -4.89
C PHE A 66 6.07 10.66 -5.87
N GLU A 67 5.93 10.06 -7.04
CA GLU A 67 5.04 10.55 -8.09
C GLU A 67 3.81 9.66 -8.21
N ILE A 68 2.64 10.29 -8.32
CA ILE A 68 1.40 9.59 -8.64
C ILE A 68 1.27 9.56 -10.17
N LYS A 69 1.34 8.36 -10.76
CA LYS A 69 1.23 8.14 -12.21
C LYS A 69 -0.21 8.14 -12.75
N SER A 70 -1.21 8.02 -11.86
CA SER A 70 -2.64 8.15 -12.18
C SER A 70 -3.16 9.55 -11.84
N THR A 71 -4.47 9.80 -11.96
CA THR A 71 -5.09 10.98 -11.32
C THR A 71 -4.93 10.92 -9.79
N PHE A 72 -4.72 12.06 -9.14
CA PHE A 72 -4.70 12.17 -7.68
C PHE A 72 -5.98 11.60 -7.05
N GLU A 73 -7.16 11.96 -7.58
CA GLU A 73 -8.46 11.52 -7.06
C GLU A 73 -8.61 9.99 -7.11
N GLY A 74 -8.22 9.36 -8.23
CA GLY A 74 -8.23 7.91 -8.38
C GLY A 74 -7.24 7.19 -7.46
N TYR A 75 -6.08 7.79 -7.21
CA TYR A 75 -5.10 7.26 -6.26
C TYR A 75 -5.65 7.34 -4.83
N LEU A 76 -6.10 8.52 -4.40
CA LEU A 76 -6.68 8.77 -3.09
C LEU A 76 -7.89 7.85 -2.84
N PHE A 77 -8.79 7.71 -3.81
CA PHE A 77 -9.91 6.79 -3.71
C PHE A 77 -9.46 5.33 -3.50
N THR A 78 -8.38 4.92 -4.16
CA THR A 78 -7.81 3.58 -3.98
C THR A 78 -7.24 3.39 -2.58
N VAL A 79 -6.58 4.41 -2.02
CA VAL A 79 -6.10 4.41 -0.62
C VAL A 79 -7.28 4.25 0.33
N CYS A 80 -8.31 5.11 0.23
CA CYS A 80 -9.51 5.03 1.07
C CYS A 80 -10.19 3.66 0.99
N ARG A 81 -10.33 3.10 -0.22
CA ARG A 81 -10.91 1.77 -0.43
C ARG A 81 -10.13 0.67 0.29
N ASN A 82 -8.81 0.74 0.28
CA ASN A 82 -7.96 -0.26 0.93
C ASN A 82 -8.04 -0.13 2.46
N LEU A 83 -8.05 1.10 2.99
CA LEU A 83 -8.26 1.35 4.41
C LEU A 83 -9.61 0.83 4.90
N TRP A 84 -10.68 1.10 4.15
CA TRP A 84 -12.00 0.59 4.51
C TRP A 84 -12.07 -0.94 4.51
N ARG A 85 -11.39 -1.60 3.57
CA ARG A 85 -11.29 -3.07 3.57
C ARG A 85 -10.52 -3.60 4.79
N LYS A 86 -9.45 -2.92 5.21
CA LYS A 86 -8.71 -3.25 6.44
C LYS A 86 -9.62 -3.11 7.66
N GLU A 87 -10.38 -2.02 7.72
CA GLU A 87 -11.33 -1.75 8.79
C GLU A 87 -12.45 -2.79 8.87
N LEU A 88 -13.08 -3.13 7.75
CA LEU A 88 -14.09 -4.20 7.71
C LEU A 88 -13.54 -5.56 8.19
N ASN A 89 -12.28 -5.87 7.87
CA ASN A 89 -11.65 -7.10 8.35
C ASN A 89 -11.38 -7.03 9.86
N ASN A 90 -11.01 -5.87 10.39
CA ASN A 90 -10.82 -5.65 11.83
C ASN A 90 -12.15 -5.79 12.59
N ARG A 91 -13.23 -5.15 12.11
CA ARG A 91 -14.58 -5.30 12.67
C ARG A 91 -15.02 -6.76 12.69
N LYS A 92 -14.77 -7.53 11.62
CA LYS A 92 -15.06 -8.97 11.58
C LYS A 92 -14.26 -9.79 12.59
N LYS A 93 -13.01 -9.40 12.89
CA LYS A 93 -12.21 -10.05 13.94
C LYS A 93 -12.73 -9.70 15.33
N MET A 94 -13.13 -8.45 15.57
CA MET A 94 -13.72 -8.02 16.85
C MET A 94 -15.02 -8.75 17.16
N VAL A 95 -15.89 -8.95 16.16
CA VAL A 95 -17.14 -9.73 16.34
C VAL A 95 -16.87 -11.21 16.66
N ARG A 96 -15.69 -11.75 16.30
CA ARG A 96 -15.30 -13.15 16.56
C ARG A 96 -14.53 -13.36 17.87
N ASN A 97 -14.01 -12.29 18.48
CA ASN A 97 -13.30 -12.33 19.76
C ASN A 97 -14.16 -11.63 20.82
N ASP A 98 -14.79 -12.41 21.67
CA ASP A 98 -15.51 -12.04 22.89
C ASP A 98 -14.59 -11.68 24.08
N GLY A 99 -13.27 -11.66 23.86
CA GLY A 99 -12.25 -11.26 24.84
C GLY A 99 -11.69 -9.85 24.60
N VAL A 100 -11.43 -9.15 25.71
CA VAL A 100 -10.86 -7.79 25.86
C VAL A 100 -10.12 -7.28 24.62
N VAL A 101 -10.72 -6.28 23.97
CA VAL A 101 -10.12 -5.57 22.84
C VAL A 101 -9.16 -4.52 23.39
N GLU A 102 -7.88 -4.66 23.06
CA GLU A 102 -6.90 -3.60 23.23
C GLU A 102 -7.24 -2.47 22.25
N LEU A 103 -7.71 -1.34 22.76
CA LEU A 103 -7.94 -0.12 21.99
C LEU A 103 -6.59 0.38 21.49
N VAL A 104 -6.20 0.01 20.27
CA VAL A 104 -5.00 0.53 19.62
C VAL A 104 -5.20 2.03 19.40
N SER A 105 -4.39 2.86 20.08
CA SER A 105 -4.49 4.32 19.95
C SER A 105 -4.17 4.76 18.51
N GLU A 106 -4.72 5.92 18.11
CA GLU A 106 -4.47 6.55 16.80
C GLU A 106 -2.96 6.74 16.53
N GLU A 107 -2.18 7.10 17.55
CA GLU A 107 -0.72 7.25 17.44
C GLU A 107 -0.02 5.91 17.12
N HIS A 108 -0.52 4.81 17.67
CA HIS A 108 -0.03 3.47 17.35
C HIS A 108 -0.43 3.02 15.93
N LYS A 109 -1.63 3.39 15.45
CA LYS A 109 -2.04 3.13 14.06
C LYS A 109 -1.14 3.87 13.07
N HIS A 110 -0.88 5.15 13.31
CA HIS A 110 -0.09 5.99 12.41
C HIS A 110 1.39 5.61 12.38
N SER A 111 2.01 5.36 13.54
CA SER A 111 3.40 4.84 13.60
C SER A 111 3.54 3.49 12.91
N SER A 112 2.58 2.58 13.10
CA SER A 112 2.55 1.29 12.39
C SER A 112 2.45 1.47 10.86
N PHE A 113 1.68 2.45 10.38
CA PHE A 113 1.59 2.72 8.95
C PHE A 113 2.91 3.22 8.35
N ILE A 114 3.60 4.13 9.04
CA ILE A 114 4.90 4.66 8.59
C ILE A 114 5.90 3.51 8.46
N LEU A 115 5.96 2.65 9.47
CA LEU A 115 6.82 1.47 9.48
C LEU A 115 6.45 0.49 8.33
N GLU A 116 5.16 0.22 8.10
CA GLU A 116 4.71 -0.60 6.96
C GLU A 116 5.14 0.01 5.61
N GLN A 117 5.06 1.33 5.49
CA GLN A 117 5.44 2.06 4.28
C GLN A 117 6.95 2.03 4.02
N GLU A 118 7.78 2.25 5.04
CA GLU A 118 9.24 2.16 4.94
C GLU A 118 9.70 0.74 4.60
N ARG A 119 9.04 -0.28 5.18
CA ARG A 119 9.27 -1.69 4.82
C ARG A 119 8.92 -1.97 3.36
N TRP A 120 7.82 -1.42 2.87
CA TRP A 120 7.40 -1.57 1.47
C TRP A 120 8.38 -0.89 0.51
N GLU A 121 8.89 0.28 0.86
CA GLU A 121 9.88 1.00 0.06
C GLU A 121 11.21 0.26 -0.03
N LEU A 122 11.67 -0.27 1.11
CA LEU A 122 12.86 -1.13 1.12
C LEU A 122 12.64 -2.36 0.22
N PHE A 123 11.47 -2.99 0.29
CA PHE A 123 11.12 -4.13 -0.57
C PHE A 123 11.17 -3.78 -2.07
N GLU A 124 10.52 -2.69 -2.49
CA GLU A 124 10.49 -2.23 -3.89
C GLU A 124 11.90 -1.90 -4.40
N GLU A 125 12.73 -1.28 -3.57
CA GLU A 125 14.13 -1.02 -3.93
C GLU A 125 14.93 -2.31 -4.11
N LYS A 126 14.76 -3.29 -3.22
CA LYS A 126 15.52 -4.55 -3.29
C LYS A 126 15.03 -5.47 -4.40
N ILE A 127 13.74 -5.50 -4.70
CA ILE A 127 13.22 -6.31 -5.80
C ILE A 127 13.68 -5.76 -7.16
N ALA A 128 13.83 -4.44 -7.29
CA ALA A 128 14.37 -3.79 -8.49
C ALA A 128 15.87 -4.08 -8.71
N GLN A 129 16.61 -4.50 -7.68
CA GLN A 129 18.02 -4.91 -7.79
C GLN A 129 18.18 -6.38 -8.24
N LEU A 130 17.10 -7.15 -8.32
CA LEU A 130 17.14 -8.50 -8.89
C LEU A 130 17.30 -8.43 -10.40
N SER A 131 17.72 -9.55 -11.01
CA SER A 131 17.65 -9.69 -12.47
C SER A 131 16.20 -9.54 -12.95
N GLU A 132 16.02 -9.00 -14.15
CA GLU A 132 14.70 -8.77 -14.74
C GLU A 132 13.85 -10.05 -14.75
N ASN A 133 14.46 -11.20 -15.05
CA ASN A 133 13.82 -12.51 -14.99
C ASN A 133 13.34 -12.87 -13.58
N CYS A 134 14.15 -12.65 -12.55
CA CYS A 134 13.73 -12.91 -11.17
C CYS A 134 12.62 -11.96 -10.72
N MET A 135 12.71 -10.67 -11.05
CA MET A 135 11.69 -9.68 -10.74
C MET A 135 10.34 -10.05 -11.36
N LYS A 136 10.33 -10.35 -12.68
CA LYS A 136 9.12 -10.80 -13.40
C LYS A 136 8.56 -12.09 -12.80
N LEU A 137 9.41 -13.07 -12.51
CA LEU A 137 8.99 -14.35 -11.92
C LEU A 137 8.32 -14.16 -10.55
N LEU A 138 8.93 -13.35 -9.68
CA LEU A 138 8.37 -13.06 -8.37
C LEU A 138 7.04 -12.30 -8.46
N LYS A 139 6.89 -11.39 -9.43
CA LYS A 139 5.63 -10.68 -9.68
C LYS A 139 4.48 -11.63 -10.00
N GLU A 140 4.68 -12.59 -10.92
CA GLU A 140 3.65 -13.61 -11.23
C GLU A 140 3.34 -14.49 -10.01
N TYR A 141 4.38 -14.88 -9.27
CA TYR A 141 4.22 -15.66 -8.05
C TYR A 141 3.38 -14.92 -6.99
N PHE A 142 3.64 -13.63 -6.74
CA PHE A 142 2.87 -12.83 -5.78
C PHE A 142 1.43 -12.58 -6.25
N ASN A 143 1.20 -12.55 -7.56
CA ASN A 143 -0.13 -12.53 -8.16
C ASN A 143 -0.86 -13.90 -8.09
N LYS A 144 -0.26 -14.91 -7.44
CA LYS A 144 -0.80 -16.27 -7.27
C LYS A 144 -1.06 -17.00 -8.59
N VAL A 145 -0.29 -16.69 -9.62
CA VAL A 145 -0.30 -17.43 -10.89
C VAL A 145 0.19 -18.86 -10.64
N SER A 146 -0.45 -19.86 -11.24
CA SER A 146 -0.09 -21.27 -11.05
C SER A 146 1.29 -21.58 -11.64
N TYR A 147 1.98 -22.58 -11.08
CA TYR A 147 3.28 -23.00 -11.59
C TYR A 147 3.22 -23.51 -13.03
N SER A 148 2.13 -24.18 -13.43
CA SER A 148 1.88 -24.56 -14.82
C SER A 148 1.97 -23.38 -15.79
N ILE A 149 1.29 -22.27 -15.50
CA ILE A 149 1.31 -21.05 -16.33
C ILE A 149 2.69 -20.37 -16.28
N ILE A 150 3.35 -20.39 -15.13
CA ILE A 150 4.71 -19.84 -14.98
C ILE A 150 5.71 -20.63 -15.84
N VAL A 151 5.56 -21.95 -15.93
CA VAL A 151 6.42 -22.81 -16.77
C VAL A 151 6.31 -22.41 -18.23
N GLU A 152 5.09 -22.23 -18.74
CA GLU A 152 4.83 -21.78 -20.12
C GLU A 152 5.38 -20.36 -20.35
N LYS A 153 5.08 -19.42 -19.45
CA LYS A 153 5.45 -18.01 -19.62
C LYS A 153 6.95 -17.75 -19.61
N PHE A 154 7.71 -18.58 -18.89
CA PHE A 154 9.17 -18.44 -18.74
C PHE A 154 9.96 -19.54 -19.45
N ASN A 155 9.31 -20.40 -20.24
CA ASN A 155 9.91 -21.54 -20.95
C ASN A 155 10.76 -22.43 -20.02
N TYR A 156 10.21 -22.80 -18.86
CA TYR A 156 10.86 -23.74 -17.95
C TYR A 156 10.56 -25.19 -18.33
N SER A 157 11.43 -26.11 -17.91
CA SER A 157 11.32 -27.52 -18.27
C SER A 157 10.28 -28.28 -17.43
N SER A 158 9.95 -27.78 -16.23
CA SER A 158 8.95 -28.37 -15.33
C SER A 158 8.54 -27.42 -14.21
N GLU A 159 7.42 -27.71 -13.56
CA GLU A 159 6.97 -26.96 -12.38
C GLU A 159 7.99 -26.98 -11.24
N ASN A 160 8.71 -28.11 -11.08
CA ASN A 160 9.79 -28.21 -10.09
C ASN A 160 10.92 -27.21 -10.36
N VAL A 161 11.28 -26.99 -11.63
CA VAL A 161 12.27 -25.97 -12.02
C VAL A 161 11.73 -24.57 -11.71
N ALA A 162 10.46 -24.31 -12.02
CA ALA A 162 9.81 -23.04 -11.69
C ALA A 162 9.81 -22.76 -10.18
N PHE A 163 9.44 -23.75 -9.36
CA PHE A 163 9.47 -23.68 -7.89
C PHE A 163 10.88 -23.38 -7.36
N GLN A 164 11.89 -24.11 -7.82
CA GLN A 164 13.27 -23.89 -7.40
C GLN A 164 13.77 -22.49 -7.79
N ARG A 165 13.39 -21.98 -8.97
CA ARG A 165 13.73 -20.62 -9.39
C ARG A 165 13.04 -19.57 -8.54
N VAL A 166 11.75 -19.73 -8.24
CA VAL A 166 11.03 -18.85 -7.31
C VAL A 166 11.73 -18.85 -5.95
N PHE A 167 12.07 -20.02 -5.41
CA PHE A 167 12.77 -20.14 -4.13
C PHE A 167 14.12 -19.40 -4.15
N LYS A 168 14.93 -19.59 -5.20
CA LYS A 168 16.22 -18.91 -5.35
C LYS A 168 16.07 -17.39 -5.44
N CYS A 169 15.14 -16.90 -6.26
CA CYS A 169 14.88 -15.45 -6.39
C CYS A 169 14.38 -14.85 -5.06
N LYS A 170 13.49 -15.56 -4.33
CA LYS A 170 13.05 -15.14 -2.99
C LYS A 170 14.19 -15.10 -1.97
N LYS A 171 15.04 -16.14 -1.96
CA LYS A 171 16.20 -16.18 -1.06
C LYS A 171 17.13 -15.00 -1.33
N ARG A 172 17.41 -14.73 -2.61
CA ARG A 172 18.22 -13.58 -3.02
C ARG A 172 17.61 -12.25 -2.59
N LEU A 173 16.30 -12.09 -2.76
CA LEU A 173 15.58 -10.89 -2.31
C LEU A 173 15.72 -10.71 -0.78
N ALA A 174 15.53 -11.78 -0.02
CA ALA A 174 15.67 -11.74 1.44
C ALA A 174 17.10 -11.38 1.87
N GLU A 175 18.13 -11.88 1.18
CA GLU A 175 19.53 -11.51 1.42
C GLU A 175 19.77 -10.01 1.16
N LEU A 176 19.24 -9.46 0.06
CA LEU A 176 19.36 -8.05 -0.26
C LEU A 176 18.68 -7.15 0.77
N ILE A 177 17.51 -7.57 1.26
CA ILE A 177 16.77 -6.86 2.31
C ILE A 177 17.56 -6.91 3.63
N LYS A 178 18.00 -8.08 4.08
CA LYS A 178 18.75 -8.25 5.35
C LYS A 178 20.09 -7.55 5.38
N LYS A 179 20.71 -7.32 4.21
CA LYS A 179 21.98 -6.61 4.09
C LYS A 179 21.82 -5.08 4.18
N ASP A 180 20.62 -4.55 3.95
CA ASP A 180 20.37 -3.11 4.06
C ASP A 180 20.44 -2.66 5.52
N SER A 181 21.08 -1.53 5.79
CA SER A 181 21.22 -0.99 7.15
C SER A 181 19.86 -0.69 7.79
N ARG A 182 18.85 -0.29 6.99
CA ARG A 182 17.49 -0.01 7.46
C ARG A 182 16.77 -1.26 7.97
N TYR A 183 17.24 -2.46 7.62
CA TYR A 183 16.54 -3.70 8.00
C TYR A 183 16.42 -3.88 9.52
N GLN A 184 17.42 -3.47 10.29
CA GLN A 184 17.40 -3.59 11.76
C GLN A 184 16.41 -2.61 12.39
N GLU A 185 16.23 -1.44 11.78
CA GLU A 185 15.32 -0.38 12.25
C GLU A 185 13.85 -0.69 11.88
N LEU A 186 13.63 -1.55 10.88
CA LEU A 186 12.33 -1.89 10.32
C LEU A 186 11.80 -3.28 10.75
N GLN A 187 12.41 -3.90 11.78
CA GLN A 187 12.00 -5.22 12.31
C GLN A 187 10.71 -5.16 13.12
#